data_AF-A0A6G8S5A7-F1
#
_entry.id   AF-A0A6G8S5A7-F1
#
_cell.length_a   1.000
_cell.length_b   1.000
_cell.length_c   1.000
_cell.angle_alpha   90.00
_cell.angle_beta   90.00
_cell.angle_gamma   90.00
#
_symmetry.space_group_name_H-M   'P 1'
#
loop_
_entity.id
_entity.type
_entity.pdbx_description
1 polymer ?
#
loop_
_entity_poly.entity_id
_entity_poly.type
_entity_poly.pdbx_seq_one_letter_code
_entity_poly.pdbx_strand_id
1 'polypeptide(L)'
;MQMDSLAKASLSQIREVFKNLDPVSEELRQGFFRASFIGPWWLRVSAMPSIALSGLGGWQGKKFLDPFHATNIIQNKQGVSEKLHMRCSAVTSLIDGKRSVALQYRDDAVVPWRWVIDEMRTLDQNTFLCMTVINLPVLKHFSFPFILSRES
;
A
#
# COMPACT_ATOMS: atom_id res chain seq x y z
N MET A 1 3.34 6.64 -17.72
CA MET A 1 2.57 5.40 -17.94
C MET A 1 1.19 5.64 -17.32
N GLN A 2 0.09 5.46 -18.08
CA GLN A 2 -1.27 5.77 -17.59
C GLN A 2 -1.78 4.67 -16.64
N MET A 3 -2.66 5.00 -15.70
CA MET A 3 -3.20 4.07 -14.69
C MET A 3 -3.78 2.79 -15.30
N ASP A 4 -4.44 2.89 -16.46
CA ASP A 4 -5.01 1.75 -17.20
C ASP A 4 -3.95 0.72 -17.65
N SER A 5 -2.74 1.18 -17.94
CA SER A 5 -1.64 0.29 -18.33
C SER A 5 -1.04 -0.47 -17.15
N LEU A 6 -1.10 0.10 -15.92
CA LEU A 6 -0.68 -0.60 -14.70
C LEU A 6 -1.69 -1.65 -14.25
N ALA A 7 -2.98 -1.43 -14.50
CA ALA A 7 -4.06 -2.31 -14.04
C ALA A 7 -3.89 -3.78 -14.49
N LYS A 8 -3.26 -4.01 -15.65
CA LYS A 8 -3.04 -5.36 -16.23
C LYS A 8 -1.57 -5.72 -16.45
N ALA A 9 -0.63 -4.88 -16.00
CA ALA A 9 0.80 -5.11 -16.16
C ALA A 9 1.28 -6.34 -15.37
N SER A 10 2.42 -6.92 -15.77
CA SER A 10 3.08 -7.95 -14.97
C SER A 10 3.66 -7.36 -13.68
N LEU A 11 3.93 -8.22 -12.69
CA LEU A 11 4.62 -7.80 -11.47
C LEU A 11 6.00 -7.19 -11.76
N SER A 12 6.73 -7.73 -12.75
CA SER A 12 8.04 -7.20 -13.13
C SER A 12 7.94 -5.80 -13.75
N GLN A 13 6.95 -5.55 -14.60
CA GLN A 13 6.70 -4.22 -15.19
C GLN A 13 6.32 -3.21 -14.11
N ILE A 14 5.42 -3.56 -13.19
CA ILE A 14 5.01 -2.66 -12.09
C ILE A 14 6.20 -2.37 -11.17
N ARG A 15 7.01 -3.39 -10.84
CA ARG A 15 8.23 -3.20 -10.05
C ARG A 15 9.21 -2.26 -10.75
N GLU A 16 9.35 -2.36 -12.07
CA GLU A 16 10.23 -1.47 -12.83
C GLU A 16 9.71 -0.02 -12.84
N VAL A 17 8.40 0.18 -12.96
CA VAL A 17 7.80 1.50 -12.79
C VAL A 17 8.10 2.04 -11.39
N PHE A 18 7.85 1.26 -10.34
CA PHE A 18 8.09 1.67 -8.95
C PHE A 18 9.51 2.17 -8.72
N LYS A 19 10.53 1.47 -9.23
CA LYS A 19 11.96 1.83 -9.07
C LYS A 19 12.33 3.21 -9.62
N ASN A 20 11.55 3.71 -10.57
CA ASN A 20 11.79 4.96 -11.29
C ASN A 20 10.92 6.12 -10.77
N LEU A 21 10.07 5.88 -9.77
CA LEU A 21 9.26 6.92 -9.13
C LEU A 21 10.01 7.55 -7.94
N ASP A 22 9.62 8.78 -7.60
CA ASP A 22 10.12 9.48 -6.43
C ASP A 22 9.39 9.05 -5.14
N PRO A 23 10.04 9.17 -3.97
CA PRO A 23 9.37 9.01 -2.68
C PRO A 23 8.17 9.95 -2.54
N VAL A 24 7.14 9.52 -1.81
CA VAL A 24 5.99 10.38 -1.50
C VAL A 24 6.42 11.52 -0.59
N SER A 25 6.18 12.77 -0.98
CA SER A 25 6.50 13.93 -0.14
C SER A 25 5.56 14.03 1.06
N GLU A 26 5.93 14.79 2.09
CA GLU A 26 5.12 14.91 3.31
C GLU A 26 3.81 15.65 3.07
N GLU A 27 3.81 16.63 2.17
CA GLU A 27 2.66 17.49 1.85
C GLU A 27 1.53 16.72 1.15
N LEU A 28 1.86 15.62 0.47
CA LEU A 28 0.86 14.80 -0.22
C LEU A 28 0.18 13.80 0.73
N ARG A 29 0.73 13.53 1.92
CA ARG A 29 0.27 12.51 2.87
C ARG A 29 -0.81 13.04 3.82
N GLN A 30 -1.93 13.45 3.26
CA GLN A 30 -3.09 13.86 4.04
C GLN A 30 -4.39 13.44 3.37
N GLY A 31 -5.39 13.04 4.15
CA GLY A 31 -6.72 12.72 3.65
C GLY A 31 -6.89 11.25 3.28
N PHE A 32 -8.04 10.94 2.68
CA PHE A 32 -8.41 9.57 2.32
C PHE A 32 -7.98 9.21 0.90
N PHE A 33 -7.45 8.00 0.76
CA PHE A 33 -7.05 7.41 -0.50
C PHE A 33 -7.72 6.07 -0.69
N ARG A 34 -8.47 5.95 -1.78
CA ARG A 34 -9.12 4.74 -2.25
C ARG A 34 -8.07 3.75 -2.76
N ALA A 35 -8.15 2.50 -2.29
CA ALA A 35 -7.29 1.44 -2.78
C ALA A 35 -7.83 0.82 -4.07
N SER A 36 -6.93 0.42 -4.98
CA SER A 36 -7.23 -0.38 -6.16
C SER A 36 -6.13 -1.41 -6.40
N PHE A 37 -6.49 -2.68 -6.54
CA PHE A 37 -5.52 -3.73 -6.84
C PHE A 37 -5.18 -3.74 -8.34
N ILE A 38 -3.89 -3.79 -8.65
CA ILE A 38 -3.38 -3.80 -10.01
C ILE A 38 -2.54 -5.05 -10.28
N GLY A 39 -2.29 -5.32 -11.56
CA GLY A 39 -1.39 -6.37 -11.99
C GLY A 39 -2.10 -7.64 -12.48
N PRO A 40 -1.44 -8.82 -12.39
CA PRO A 40 -1.96 -10.06 -12.91
C PRO A 40 -3.35 -10.41 -12.35
N TRP A 41 -4.18 -11.05 -13.17
CA TRP A 41 -5.58 -11.33 -12.81
C TRP A 41 -5.72 -12.15 -11.52
N TRP A 42 -4.84 -13.13 -11.31
CA TRP A 42 -4.88 -13.99 -10.12
C TRP A 42 -4.68 -13.19 -8.83
N LEU A 43 -3.85 -12.15 -8.88
CA LEU A 43 -3.61 -11.26 -7.74
C LEU A 43 -4.85 -10.43 -7.46
N ARG A 44 -5.43 -9.81 -8.49
CA ARG A 44 -6.63 -8.98 -8.36
C ARG A 44 -7.83 -9.74 -7.81
N VAL A 45 -7.99 -11.01 -8.21
CA VAL A 45 -9.09 -11.87 -7.73
C VAL A 45 -8.85 -12.38 -6.31
N SER A 46 -7.60 -12.65 -5.92
CA SER A 46 -7.26 -13.18 -4.59
C SER A 46 -7.04 -12.11 -3.52
N ALA A 47 -6.81 -10.84 -3.91
CA ALA A 47 -6.43 -9.78 -2.99
C ALA A 47 -7.49 -9.51 -1.90
N MET A 48 -8.75 -9.24 -2.29
CA MET A 48 -9.81 -8.96 -1.32
C MET A 48 -10.10 -10.13 -0.36
N PRO A 49 -10.21 -11.39 -0.83
CA PRO A 49 -10.30 -12.54 0.07
C PRO A 49 -9.12 -12.63 1.05
N SER A 50 -7.90 -12.41 0.58
CA SER A 50 -6.69 -12.48 1.42
C SER A 50 -6.67 -11.39 2.50
N ILE A 51 -7.07 -10.17 2.14
CA ILE A 51 -7.21 -9.02 3.06
C ILE A 51 -8.34 -9.24 4.07
N ALA A 52 -9.42 -9.91 3.66
CA ALA A 52 -10.50 -10.26 4.58
C ALA A 52 -10.04 -11.26 5.66
N LEU A 53 -9.28 -12.29 5.26
CA LEU A 53 -8.73 -13.28 6.17
C LEU A 53 -7.72 -12.70 7.17
N SER A 54 -7.07 -11.59 6.83
CA SER A 54 -6.15 -10.88 7.74
C SER A 54 -6.83 -9.85 8.64
N GLY A 55 -8.17 -9.82 8.71
CA GLY A 55 -8.93 -8.97 9.63
C GLY A 55 -9.31 -7.58 9.10
N LEU A 56 -9.04 -7.32 7.81
CA LEU A 56 -9.40 -6.11 7.08
C LEU A 56 -10.53 -6.37 6.05
N GLY A 57 -11.48 -7.26 6.38
CA GLY A 57 -12.65 -7.47 5.54
C GLY A 57 -13.39 -6.17 5.24
N GLY A 58 -13.69 -5.92 3.96
CA GLY A 58 -14.30 -4.67 3.51
C GLY A 58 -13.33 -3.49 3.37
N TRP A 59 -12.01 -3.74 3.31
CA TRP A 59 -11.01 -2.70 3.10
C TRP A 59 -11.31 -1.81 1.91
N GLN A 60 -11.27 -0.51 2.15
CA GLN A 60 -11.56 0.54 1.19
C GLN A 60 -10.28 1.26 0.74
N GLY A 61 -9.30 1.38 1.63
CA GLY A 61 -8.06 2.10 1.38
C GLY A 61 -7.43 2.62 2.66
N LYS A 62 -6.70 3.72 2.56
CA LYS A 62 -5.95 4.29 3.68
C LYS A 62 -6.28 5.75 3.87
N LYS A 63 -6.32 6.19 5.13
CA LYS A 63 -6.47 7.60 5.50
C LYS A 63 -5.17 8.05 6.15
N PHE A 64 -4.55 9.07 5.58
CA PHE A 64 -3.40 9.74 6.16
C PHE A 64 -3.91 10.86 7.07
N LEU A 65 -3.60 10.73 8.35
CA LEU A 65 -4.05 11.65 9.40
C LEU A 65 -3.16 12.89 9.43
N ASP A 66 -1.85 12.66 9.23
CA ASP A 66 -0.80 13.64 9.12
C ASP A 66 0.38 13.01 8.32
N PRO A 67 1.48 13.75 8.03
CA PRO A 67 2.59 13.23 7.24
C PRO A 67 3.28 11.97 7.78
N PHE A 68 3.06 11.65 9.06
CA PHE A 68 3.74 10.60 9.82
C PHE A 68 2.80 9.47 10.26
N HIS A 69 1.47 9.61 10.10
CA HIS A 69 0.50 8.62 10.56
C HIS A 69 -0.59 8.33 9.52
N ALA A 70 -0.91 7.05 9.37
CA ALA A 70 -2.01 6.57 8.54
C ALA A 70 -2.80 5.46 9.23
N THR A 71 -3.98 5.16 8.70
CA THR A 71 -4.83 4.04 9.16
C THR A 71 -5.52 3.40 7.97
N ASN A 72 -5.87 2.11 8.08
CA ASN A 72 -6.71 1.47 7.08
C ASN A 72 -8.17 1.82 7.34
N ILE A 73 -8.94 2.06 6.28
CA ILE A 73 -10.37 2.26 6.34
C ILE A 73 -11.07 1.01 5.84
N ILE A 74 -12.01 0.49 6.64
CA ILE A 74 -12.88 -0.62 6.24
C ILE A 74 -14.33 -0.17 6.24
N GLN A 75 -15.11 -0.73 5.31
CA GLN A 75 -16.57 -0.62 5.28
C GLN A 75 -17.16 -1.98 5.65
N ASN A 76 -17.97 -2.01 6.71
CA ASN A 76 -18.72 -3.20 7.10
C ASN A 76 -20.21 -2.86 7.27
N LYS A 77 -21.00 -3.82 7.78
CA LYS A 77 -22.45 -3.63 7.99
C LYS A 77 -22.77 -2.55 9.02
N GLN A 78 -21.85 -2.28 9.94
CA GLN A 78 -21.96 -1.27 10.99
C GLN A 78 -21.46 0.12 10.53
N GLY A 79 -20.90 0.23 9.32
CA GLY A 79 -20.43 1.48 8.73
C GLY A 79 -18.94 1.51 8.43
N VAL A 80 -18.40 2.71 8.30
CA VAL A 80 -16.97 2.97 8.10
C VAL A 80 -16.25 2.87 9.45
N SER A 81 -15.11 2.19 9.50
CA SER A 81 -14.25 2.16 10.68
C SER A 81 -12.76 2.19 10.33
N GLU A 82 -11.95 2.75 11.24
CA GLU A 82 -10.50 2.80 11.15
C GLU A 82 -9.89 1.54 11.79
N LYS A 83 -8.83 0.98 11.19
CA LYS A 83 -8.11 -0.19 11.69
C LYS A 83 -6.62 -0.13 11.40
N LEU A 84 -5.85 -0.71 12.32
CA LEU A 84 -4.40 -0.95 12.17
C LEU A 84 -3.65 0.34 11.81
N HIS A 85 -3.47 1.21 12.81
CA HIS A 85 -2.69 2.43 12.66
C HIS A 85 -1.24 2.13 12.26
N MET A 86 -0.72 2.96 11.37
CA MET A 86 0.59 2.83 10.76
C MET A 86 1.38 4.12 10.95
N ARG A 87 2.70 3.97 11.04
CA ARG A 87 3.65 5.07 10.95
C ARG A 87 4.15 5.20 9.52
N CYS A 88 4.14 6.42 8.99
CA CYS A 88 4.77 6.80 7.74
C CYS A 88 6.21 7.24 8.04
N SER A 89 7.19 6.59 7.43
CA SER A 89 8.61 6.94 7.62
C SER A 89 9.40 6.81 6.34
N ALA A 90 10.36 7.72 6.15
CA ALA A 90 11.38 7.55 5.12
C ALA A 90 12.22 6.31 5.42
N VAL A 91 12.45 5.47 4.40
CA VAL A 91 13.20 4.22 4.53
C VAL A 91 14.09 3.99 3.31
N THR A 92 15.04 3.08 3.45
CA THR A 92 15.67 2.41 2.33
C THR A 92 14.74 1.30 1.84
N SER A 93 14.36 1.32 0.58
CA SER A 93 13.45 0.37 -0.03
C SER A 93 14.00 -1.05 0.01
N LEU A 94 13.17 -2.01 0.43
CA LEU A 94 13.43 -3.45 0.32
C LEU A 94 13.31 -3.94 -1.14
N ILE A 95 12.76 -3.12 -2.03
CA ILE A 95 12.51 -3.46 -3.43
C ILE A 95 13.73 -3.13 -4.31
N ASP A 96 14.38 -2.00 -4.07
CA ASP A 96 15.45 -1.52 -4.95
C ASP A 96 16.63 -0.84 -4.24
N GLY A 97 16.61 -0.76 -2.91
CA GLY A 97 17.68 -0.14 -2.12
C GLY A 97 17.74 1.39 -2.22
N LYS A 98 16.80 2.05 -2.90
CA LYS A 98 16.73 3.52 -2.98
C LYS A 98 15.85 4.09 -1.86
N ARG A 99 15.89 5.42 -1.67
CA ARG A 99 14.98 6.10 -0.75
C ARG A 99 13.52 5.86 -1.16
N SER A 100 12.67 5.63 -0.17
CA SER A 100 11.23 5.39 -0.31
C SER A 100 10.53 5.87 0.95
N VAL A 101 9.20 5.77 0.98
CA VAL A 101 8.43 5.93 2.22
C VAL A 101 7.69 4.64 2.48
N ALA A 102 7.67 4.19 3.73
CA ALA A 102 6.97 3.00 4.15
C ALA A 102 5.86 3.34 5.14
N LEU A 103 4.77 2.59 5.05
CA LEU A 103 3.74 2.46 6.08
C LEU A 103 4.06 1.20 6.88
N GLN A 104 4.41 1.39 8.14
CA GLN A 104 4.75 0.33 9.07
C GLN A 104 3.66 0.25 10.12
N TYR A 105 3.09 -0.95 10.29
CA TYR A 105 2.16 -1.20 11.38
C TYR A 105 2.89 -1.08 12.72
N ARG A 106 2.19 -0.60 13.75
CA ARG A 106 2.75 -0.51 15.10
C ARG A 106 3.16 -1.89 15.62
N ASP A 107 4.13 -1.92 16.53
CA ASP A 107 4.70 -3.17 17.07
C ASP A 107 3.69 -4.07 17.81
N ASP A 108 2.57 -3.49 18.24
CA ASP A 108 1.44 -4.17 18.87
C ASP A 108 0.41 -4.73 17.86
N ALA A 109 0.64 -4.56 16.55
CA ALA A 109 -0.21 -5.16 15.53
C ALA A 109 -0.21 -6.69 15.66
N VAL A 110 -1.33 -7.32 15.33
CA VAL A 110 -1.42 -8.79 15.29
C VAL A 110 -0.73 -9.34 14.04
N VAL A 111 -0.20 -10.56 14.13
CA VAL A 111 0.30 -11.30 12.97
C VAL A 111 -0.83 -11.46 11.93
N PRO A 112 -0.56 -11.26 10.62
CA PRO A 112 0.75 -11.08 9.99
C PRO A 112 1.24 -9.62 9.89
N TRP A 113 0.44 -8.63 10.30
CA TRP A 113 0.68 -7.21 10.02
C TRP A 113 2.00 -6.67 10.59
N ARG A 114 2.52 -7.29 11.66
CA ARG A 114 3.86 -6.99 12.21
C ARG A 114 4.99 -7.15 11.20
N TRP A 115 4.80 -7.98 10.18
CA TRP A 115 5.79 -8.27 9.16
C TRP A 115 5.48 -7.59 7.84
N VAL A 116 4.34 -6.90 7.74
CA VAL A 116 3.90 -6.28 6.50
C VAL A 116 4.36 -4.84 6.49
N ILE A 117 4.94 -4.43 5.36
CA ILE A 117 5.32 -3.04 5.10
C ILE A 117 4.69 -2.65 3.77
N ASP A 118 3.97 -1.54 3.72
CA ASP A 118 3.53 -0.98 2.44
C ASP A 118 4.49 0.14 2.05
N GLU A 119 5.36 -0.11 1.07
CA GLU A 119 6.20 0.96 0.50
C GLU A 119 5.42 1.76 -0.54
N MET A 120 5.61 3.07 -0.56
CA MET A 120 4.88 3.97 -1.43
C MET A 120 5.79 4.95 -2.16
N ARG A 121 5.46 5.20 -3.43
CA ARG A 121 6.08 6.21 -4.29
C ARG A 121 5.03 6.99 -5.07
N THR A 122 5.39 8.21 -5.43
CA THR A 122 4.50 9.16 -6.09
C THR A 122 4.33 8.78 -7.55
N LEU A 123 3.10 8.48 -7.97
CA LEU A 123 2.78 8.35 -9.40
C LEU A 123 2.40 9.72 -9.98
N ASP A 124 1.61 10.49 -9.22
CA ASP A 124 1.25 11.89 -9.45
C ASP A 124 0.81 12.55 -8.13
N GLN A 125 0.30 13.79 -8.17
CA GLN A 125 -0.11 14.55 -6.98
C GLN A 125 -1.25 13.91 -6.16
N ASN A 126 -2.04 13.03 -6.78
CA ASN A 126 -3.22 12.41 -6.19
C ASN A 126 -3.12 10.88 -6.16
N THR A 127 -2.08 10.29 -6.73
CA THR A 127 -1.97 8.86 -6.88
C THR A 127 -0.62 8.36 -6.40
N PHE A 128 -0.63 7.36 -5.52
CA PHE A 128 0.56 6.65 -5.09
C PHE A 128 0.55 5.22 -5.64
N LEU A 129 1.72 4.78 -6.11
CA LEU A 129 1.97 3.37 -6.35
C LEU A 129 2.55 2.76 -5.08
N CYS A 130 1.84 1.76 -4.56
CA CYS A 130 2.19 1.07 -3.34
C CYS A 130 2.59 -0.39 -3.61
N MET A 131 3.50 -0.88 -2.81
CA MET A 131 4.01 -2.25 -2.87
C MET A 131 4.00 -2.83 -1.46
N THR A 132 3.10 -3.79 -1.21
CA THR A 132 3.09 -4.56 0.03
C THR A 132 4.25 -5.54 0.01
N VAL A 133 5.18 -5.41 0.95
CA VAL A 133 6.35 -6.27 1.15
C VAL A 133 6.18 -7.04 2.45
N ILE A 134 6.48 -8.34 2.43
CA ILE A 134 6.56 -9.16 3.63
C ILE A 134 8.00 -9.14 4.13
N ASN A 135 8.26 -8.43 5.21
CA ASN A 135 9.56 -8.28 5.85
C ASN A 135 9.95 -9.54 6.67
N LEU A 136 10.09 -10.67 5.97
CA LEU A 136 10.65 -11.91 6.49
C LEU A 136 11.82 -12.36 5.60
N PRO A 137 12.90 -12.97 6.15
CA PRO A 137 14.14 -13.25 5.42
C PRO A 137 13.95 -13.99 4.07
N VAL A 138 12.95 -14.87 3.98
CA VAL A 138 12.65 -15.68 2.78
C VAL A 138 11.58 -15.02 1.88
N LEU A 139 10.65 -14.27 2.47
CA LEU A 139 9.49 -13.72 1.74
C LEU A 139 9.68 -12.27 1.28
N LYS A 140 10.79 -11.62 1.66
CA LYS A 140 11.15 -10.24 1.26
C LYS A 140 11.20 -9.99 -0.25
N HIS A 141 11.26 -11.06 -1.05
CA HIS A 141 11.25 -10.98 -2.51
C HIS A 141 9.85 -10.85 -3.10
N PHE A 142 8.81 -11.16 -2.34
CA PHE A 142 7.42 -11.00 -2.77
C PHE A 142 6.93 -9.59 -2.46
N SER A 143 6.48 -8.90 -3.50
CA SER A 143 5.90 -7.57 -3.40
C SER A 143 4.59 -7.52 -4.18
N PHE A 144 3.50 -7.12 -3.52
CA PHE A 144 2.16 -7.10 -4.09
C PHE A 144 1.72 -5.66 -4.37
N PRO A 145 1.51 -5.29 -5.64
CA PRO A 145 1.20 -3.91 -5.99
C PRO A 145 -0.26 -3.55 -5.75
N PHE A 146 -0.49 -2.31 -5.36
CA PHE A 146 -1.80 -1.65 -5.35
C PHE A 146 -1.62 -0.14 -5.57
N ILE A 147 -2.69 0.53 -5.93
CA ILE A 147 -2.76 1.97 -6.09
C ILE A 147 -3.53 2.57 -4.91
N LEU A 148 -3.10 3.73 -4.45
CA LEU A 148 -3.86 4.63 -3.59
C LEU A 148 -4.18 5.89 -4.39
N SER A 149 -5.46 6.16 -4.62
CA SER A 149 -5.94 7.36 -5.33
C SER A 149 -6.70 8.24 -4.36
N ARG A 150 -6.34 9.52 -4.27
CA ARG A 150 -6.97 10.50 -3.40
C ARG A 150 -8.46 10.61 -3.73
N GLU A 151 -9.29 10.53 -2.70
CA GLU A 151 -10.72 10.81 -2.80
C GLU A 151 -10.95 12.25 -2.35
N SER A 152 -11.52 13.05 -3.24
CA SER A 152 -11.95 14.45 -3.04
C SER A 152 -12.96 14.60 -1.91
#